data_AF-A0A8J5PJS6-F1
#
_entry.id   AF-A0A8J5PJS6-F1
#
_cell.length_a   1.000
_cell.length_b   1.000
_cell.length_c   1.000
_cell.angle_alpha   90.00
_cell.angle_beta   90.00
_cell.angle_gamma   90.00
#
_symmetry.space_group_name_H-M   'P 1'
#
loop_
_entity.id
_entity.type
_entity.pdbx_description
1 polymer ?
#
loop_
_entity_poly.entity_id
_entity_poly.type
_entity_poly.pdbx_seq_one_letter_code
_entity_poly.pdbx_strand_id
1 'polypeptide(L)'
;MAGIAPFKIHVPDSLLEEVKIKLKYARLDNGMADVEWNDLEIGHSAFKEVVEFWRDEYDWRKYEVFLNTFNHFKAPIQVDGFEPLDIHFLHHRSSREDAIPLVFVHGWSGSSQRRVRRVH
;
A
#
# COMPACT_ATOMS: atom_id res chain seq x y z
N MET A 1 -22.49 -15.48 11.69
CA MET A 1 -22.24 -14.99 10.32
C MET A 1 -21.19 -13.90 10.43
N ALA A 2 -19.98 -14.13 9.94
CA ALA A 2 -18.91 -13.13 10.03
C ALA A 2 -19.38 -11.84 9.34
N GLY A 3 -19.31 -10.71 10.04
CA GLY A 3 -19.77 -9.42 9.55
C GLY A 3 -18.83 -8.87 8.48
N ILE A 4 -19.03 -9.24 7.23
CA ILE A 4 -18.28 -8.66 6.11
C ILE A 4 -18.82 -7.24 5.87
N ALA A 5 -17.96 -6.24 6.01
CA ALA A 5 -18.31 -4.84 5.83
C ALA A 5 -17.53 -4.23 4.66
N PRO A 6 -18.18 -3.39 3.82
CA PRO A 6 -17.47 -2.56 2.86
C PRO A 6 -16.45 -1.68 3.58
N PHE A 7 -15.29 -1.49 2.95
CA PHE A 7 -14.22 -0.66 3.47
C PHE A 7 -13.86 0.40 2.42
N LYS A 8 -13.52 1.61 2.87
CA LYS A 8 -12.98 2.66 2.02
C LYS A 8 -11.66 3.10 2.63
N ILE A 9 -10.61 3.11 1.82
CA ILE A 9 -9.31 3.63 2.24
C ILE A 9 -9.46 5.14 2.41
N HIS A 10 -9.18 5.61 3.62
CA HIS A 10 -9.09 7.02 3.92
C HIS A 10 -7.97 7.24 4.93
N VAL A 11 -6.93 7.94 4.51
CA VAL A 11 -5.85 8.39 5.38
C VAL A 11 -6.14 9.82 5.83
N PRO A 12 -6.14 10.13 7.14
CA PRO A 12 -6.37 11.48 7.62
C PRO A 12 -5.35 12.48 7.08
N ASP A 13 -5.79 13.71 6.76
CA ASP A 13 -4.87 14.78 6.30
C ASP A 13 -3.75 15.04 7.31
N SER A 14 -4.03 14.94 8.61
CA SER A 14 -3.02 15.10 9.67
C SER A 14 -1.84 14.15 9.52
N LEU A 15 -2.08 12.90 9.10
CA LEU A 15 -1.01 11.93 8.88
C LEU A 15 -0.21 12.27 7.62
N LEU A 16 -0.86 12.77 6.56
CA LEU A 16 -0.18 13.21 5.35
C LEU A 16 0.72 14.41 5.62
N GLU A 17 0.24 15.37 6.40
CA GLU A 17 1.04 16.52 6.82
C GLU A 17 2.19 16.11 7.73
N GLU A 18 1.97 15.16 8.65
CA GLU A 18 3.05 14.58 9.45
C GLU A 18 4.14 13.94 8.57
N VAL A 19 3.77 13.20 7.54
CA VAL A 19 4.72 12.61 6.59
C VAL A 19 5.50 13.68 5.84
N LYS A 20 4.84 14.74 5.35
CA LYS A 20 5.55 15.87 4.69
C LYS A 20 6.54 16.56 5.61
N ILE A 21 6.17 16.77 6.88
CA ILE A 21 7.07 17.32 7.89
C ILE A 21 8.28 16.41 8.08
N LYS A 22 8.08 15.10 8.22
CA LYS A 22 9.18 14.13 8.37
C LYS A 22 10.10 14.13 7.16
N LEU A 23 9.56 14.17 5.94
CA LEU A 23 10.34 14.25 4.71
C LEU A 23 11.13 15.57 4.60
N LYS A 24 10.54 16.69 5.04
CA LYS A 24 11.22 18.00 5.05
C LYS A 24 12.41 18.04 6.01
N TYR A 25 12.32 17.38 7.16
CA TYR A 25 13.37 17.37 8.18
C TYR A 25 14.28 16.12 8.11
N ALA A 26 14.05 15.23 7.15
CA ALA A 26 14.91 14.09 6.91
C ALA A 26 16.34 14.57 6.62
N ARG A 27 17.31 14.03 7.37
CA ARG A 27 18.72 14.30 7.16
C ARG A 27 19.25 13.26 6.19
N LEU A 28 19.52 13.68 4.97
CA LEU A 28 20.27 12.90 4.00
C LEU A 28 21.75 13.24 4.14
N ASP A 29 22.61 12.23 4.11
CA ASP A 29 24.05 12.43 4.29
C ASP A 29 24.67 12.96 2.98
N ASN A 30 24.82 14.27 2.89
CA ASN A 30 25.42 14.93 1.73
C ASN A 30 26.91 14.55 1.48
N GLY A 31 27.54 13.77 2.35
CA GLY A 31 28.96 13.39 2.28
C GLY A 31 29.24 11.95 1.85
N MET A 32 28.23 11.13 1.55
CA MET A 32 28.48 9.76 1.06
C MET A 32 29.07 9.78 -0.36
N ALA A 33 29.99 8.86 -0.63
CA ALA A 33 30.44 8.61 -2.00
C ALA A 33 29.24 8.27 -2.88
N ASP A 34 29.14 8.91 -4.04
CA ASP A 34 28.06 8.66 -4.99
C ASP A 34 28.31 7.30 -5.66
N VAL A 35 27.89 6.25 -4.98
CA VAL A 35 27.86 4.89 -5.51
C VAL A 35 26.65 4.73 -6.39
N GLU A 36 26.80 4.08 -7.55
CA GLU A 36 25.64 3.72 -8.34
C GLU A 36 24.79 2.69 -7.57
N TRP A 37 23.47 2.82 -7.67
CA TRP A 37 22.56 1.85 -7.07
C TRP A 37 22.81 0.48 -7.68
N ASN A 38 23.17 -0.48 -6.83
CA ASN A 38 23.42 -1.86 -7.20
C ASN A 38 22.80 -2.84 -6.19
N ASP A 39 23.10 -4.13 -6.31
CA ASP A 39 22.53 -5.17 -5.45
C ASP A 39 22.98 -5.10 -3.98
N LEU A 40 24.05 -4.36 -3.68
CA LEU A 40 24.67 -4.27 -2.35
C LEU A 40 24.38 -2.93 -1.66
N GLU A 41 24.20 -1.85 -2.42
CA GLU A 41 24.09 -0.49 -1.89
C GLU A 41 23.04 0.33 -2.64
N ILE A 42 22.31 1.17 -1.90
CA ILE A 42 21.40 2.16 -2.46
C ILE A 42 22.23 3.38 -2.87
N GLY A 43 22.17 3.75 -4.15
CA GLY A 43 22.87 4.93 -4.66
C GLY A 43 22.32 6.21 -4.04
N HIS A 44 23.21 7.06 -3.55
CA HIS A 44 22.83 8.22 -2.74
C HIS A 44 22.05 9.26 -3.54
N SER A 45 22.49 9.57 -4.76
CA SER A 45 21.78 10.42 -5.72
C SER A 45 20.36 9.91 -6.01
N ALA A 46 20.21 8.62 -6.38
CA ALA A 46 18.91 8.02 -6.66
C ALA A 46 17.98 8.02 -5.44
N PHE A 47 18.50 7.76 -4.23
CA PHE A 47 17.70 7.83 -3.02
C PHE A 47 17.20 9.27 -2.73
N LYS A 48 18.07 10.26 -2.95
CA LYS A 48 17.71 11.67 -2.80
C LYS A 48 16.59 12.06 -3.77
N GLU A 49 16.67 11.65 -5.04
CA GLU A 49 15.59 11.87 -6.02
C GLU A 49 14.26 11.25 -5.58
N VAL A 50 14.29 10.04 -5.02
CA VAL A 50 13.09 9.40 -4.46
C VAL A 50 12.51 10.24 -3.32
N VAL A 51 13.34 10.70 -2.38
CA VAL A 51 12.88 11.53 -1.25
C VAL A 51 12.30 12.86 -1.74
N GLU A 52 12.94 13.51 -2.71
CA GLU A 52 12.47 14.75 -3.31
C GLU A 52 11.11 14.55 -4.01
N PHE A 53 10.96 13.49 -4.80
CA PHE A 53 9.69 13.14 -5.43
C PHE A 53 8.58 12.92 -4.39
N TRP A 54 8.83 12.14 -3.33
CA TRP A 54 7.84 11.90 -2.28
C TRP A 54 7.46 13.16 -1.51
N ARG A 55 8.39 14.12 -1.37
CA ARG A 55 8.17 15.38 -0.67
C ARG A 55 7.38 16.38 -1.51
N ASP A 56 7.76 16.53 -2.77
CA ASP A 56 7.36 17.69 -3.59
C ASP A 56 6.33 17.34 -4.68
N GLU A 57 6.32 16.10 -5.17
CA GLU A 57 5.54 15.70 -6.35
C GLU A 57 4.46 14.65 -6.07
N TYR A 58 4.70 13.75 -5.11
CA TYR A 58 3.80 12.63 -4.85
C TYR A 58 2.47 13.08 -4.24
N ASP A 59 1.39 12.76 -4.93
CA ASP A 59 0.02 13.07 -4.51
C ASP A 59 -0.69 11.81 -4.00
N TRP A 60 -0.71 11.65 -2.67
CA TRP A 60 -1.43 10.55 -2.02
C TRP A 60 -2.93 10.58 -2.33
N ARG A 61 -3.55 11.76 -2.46
CA ARG A 61 -5.01 11.85 -2.68
C ARG A 61 -5.39 11.31 -4.06
N LYS A 62 -4.59 11.56 -5.09
CA LYS A 62 -4.76 10.89 -6.39
C LYS A 62 -4.66 9.37 -6.28
N TYR A 63 -3.67 8.86 -5.54
CA TYR A 63 -3.51 7.43 -5.37
C TYR A 63 -4.64 6.80 -4.54
N GLU A 64 -5.10 7.48 -3.48
CA GLU A 64 -6.23 7.05 -2.65
C GLU A 64 -7.53 6.94 -3.45
N VAL A 65 -7.79 7.88 -4.36
CA VAL A 65 -8.91 7.79 -5.30
C VAL A 65 -8.77 6.56 -6.19
N PHE A 66 -7.58 6.33 -6.76
CA PHE A 66 -7.31 5.15 -7.58
C PHE A 66 -7.51 3.84 -6.79
N LEU A 67 -7.02 3.75 -5.56
CA LEU A 67 -7.18 2.55 -4.74
C LEU A 67 -8.66 2.25 -4.48
N ASN A 68 -9.44 3.28 -4.17
CA ASN A 68 -10.88 3.14 -3.93
C ASN A 68 -11.71 2.87 -5.18
N THR A 69 -11.10 2.71 -6.37
CA THR A 69 -11.80 2.16 -7.55
C THR A 69 -12.05 0.64 -7.42
N PHE A 70 -11.35 -0.03 -6.50
CA PHE A 70 -11.55 -1.44 -6.22
C PHE A 70 -12.55 -1.65 -5.08
N ASN A 71 -13.13 -2.85 -5.02
CA ASN A 71 -14.08 -3.21 -3.97
C ASN A 71 -13.31 -3.77 -2.75
N HIS A 72 -13.15 -2.96 -1.72
CA HIS A 72 -12.50 -3.34 -0.47
C HIS A 72 -13.53 -3.79 0.58
N PHE A 73 -13.15 -4.80 1.34
CA PHE A 73 -13.95 -5.32 2.45
C PHE A 73 -13.06 -5.58 3.66
N LYS A 74 -13.69 -5.59 4.84
CA LYS A 74 -13.11 -6.12 6.07
C LYS A 74 -14.02 -7.18 6.66
N ALA A 75 -13.43 -8.19 7.28
CA ALA A 75 -14.17 -9.17 8.04
C ALA A 75 -13.40 -9.55 9.31
N PRO A 76 -14.08 -9.65 10.46
CA PRO A 76 -13.47 -10.19 11.66
C PRO A 76 -13.33 -11.72 11.51
N ILE A 77 -12.10 -12.20 11.65
CA ILE A 77 -11.76 -13.63 11.59
C ILE A 77 -11.26 -14.06 12.96
N GLN A 78 -11.92 -15.07 13.54
CA GLN A 78 -11.46 -15.68 14.78
C GLN A 78 -10.30 -16.60 14.49
N VAL A 79 -9.21 -16.44 15.25
CA VAL A 79 -8.04 -17.31 15.20
C VAL A 79 -7.74 -17.77 16.61
N ASP A 80 -7.56 -19.07 16.80
CA ASP A 80 -7.31 -19.64 18.14
C ASP A 80 -6.07 -19.00 18.77
N GLY A 81 -6.21 -18.52 20.01
CA GLY A 81 -5.13 -17.86 20.75
C GLY A 81 -4.95 -16.37 20.44
N PHE A 82 -5.79 -15.78 19.57
CA PHE A 82 -5.78 -14.35 19.26
C PHE A 82 -7.17 -13.73 19.44
N GLU A 83 -7.20 -12.43 19.71
CA GLU A 83 -8.39 -11.62 19.53
C GLU A 83 -8.82 -11.65 18.04
N PRO A 84 -10.13 -11.45 17.74
CA PRO A 84 -10.61 -11.41 16.37
C PRO A 84 -9.77 -10.46 15.50
N LEU A 85 -9.26 -10.96 14.38
CA LEU A 85 -8.45 -10.18 13.47
C LEU A 85 -9.33 -9.58 12.37
N ASP A 86 -9.31 -8.25 12.23
CA ASP A 86 -9.97 -7.57 11.11
C ASP A 86 -9.14 -7.70 9.83
N ILE A 87 -9.49 -8.69 9.02
CA ILE A 87 -8.78 -8.97 7.77
C ILE A 87 -9.32 -8.08 6.65
N HIS A 88 -8.45 -7.28 6.04
CA HIS A 88 -8.75 -6.53 4.81
C HIS A 88 -8.55 -7.41 3.57
N PHE A 89 -9.49 -7.37 2.64
CA PHE A 89 -9.38 -8.04 1.35
C PHE A 89 -10.05 -7.25 0.22
N LEU A 90 -9.69 -7.61 -1.01
CA LEU A 90 -10.36 -7.18 -2.22
C LEU A 90 -11.22 -8.33 -2.73
N HIS A 91 -12.43 -8.05 -3.18
CA HIS A 91 -13.30 -9.07 -3.75
C HIS A 91 -14.04 -8.54 -4.97
N HIS A 92 -13.86 -9.22 -6.10
CA HIS A 92 -14.57 -8.96 -7.34
C HIS A 92 -15.35 -10.21 -7.72
N ARG A 93 -16.66 -10.06 -7.90
CA ARG A 93 -17.55 -11.18 -8.22
C ARG A 93 -17.74 -11.25 -9.73
N SER A 94 -17.50 -12.42 -10.31
CA SER A 94 -17.85 -12.69 -11.70
C SER A 94 -19.37 -12.62 -11.89
N SER A 95 -19.81 -12.20 -13.07
CA SER A 95 -21.22 -12.28 -13.48
C SER A 95 -21.67 -13.72 -13.79
N ARG A 96 -20.71 -14.65 -13.95
CA ARG A 96 -20.99 -16.06 -14.18
C ARG A 96 -21.29 -16.79 -12.88
N GLU A 97 -22.36 -17.58 -12.87
CA GLU A 97 -22.77 -18.38 -11.72
C GLU A 97 -21.81 -19.55 -11.42
N ASP A 98 -21.12 -20.05 -12.45
CA ASP A 98 -20.17 -21.17 -12.39
C ASP A 98 -18.70 -20.73 -12.23
N ALA A 99 -18.48 -19.46 -11.87
CA ALA A 99 -17.14 -18.91 -11.76
C ALA A 99 -16.33 -19.62 -10.66
N ILE A 100 -15.12 -20.07 -11.01
CA ILE A 100 -14.19 -20.69 -10.07
C ILE A 100 -13.61 -19.59 -9.16
N PRO A 101 -13.75 -19.71 -7.82
CA PRO A 101 -13.17 -18.74 -6.90
C PRO A 101 -11.64 -18.84 -6.91
N LEU A 102 -10.97 -17.71 -7.08
CA LEU A 102 -9.51 -17.61 -7.02
C LEU A 102 -9.09 -16.74 -5.84
N VAL A 103 -8.15 -17.25 -5.04
CA VAL A 103 -7.59 -16.53 -3.90
C VAL A 103 -6.16 -16.10 -4.22
N PHE A 104 -5.90 -14.80 -4.06
CA PHE A 104 -4.61 -14.22 -4.34
C PHE A 104 -3.97 -13.70 -3.04
N VAL A 105 -3.03 -14.46 -2.47
CA VAL A 105 -2.22 -14.06 -1.31
C VAL A 105 -0.90 -13.37 -1.72
N HIS A 106 -0.67 -12.13 -1.28
CA HIS A 106 0.61 -11.44 -1.51
C HIS A 106 1.69 -11.86 -0.50
N GLY A 107 2.96 -11.64 -0.84
CA GLY A 107 4.11 -11.89 0.04
C GLY A 107 4.65 -10.62 0.69
N TRP A 108 5.79 -10.77 1.38
CA TRP A 108 6.53 -9.68 1.99
C TRP A 108 7.13 -8.71 0.95
N SER A 109 7.25 -7.44 1.36
CA SER A 109 7.48 -6.21 0.55
C SER A 109 6.41 -5.87 -0.50
N GLY A 110 5.37 -6.70 -0.64
CA GLY A 110 4.20 -6.45 -1.48
C GLY A 110 2.93 -6.17 -0.67
N SER A 111 1.92 -5.66 -1.36
CA SER A 111 0.55 -5.53 -0.85
C SER A 111 -0.45 -6.09 -1.87
N SER A 112 -1.71 -6.21 -1.47
CA SER A 112 -2.83 -6.66 -2.32
C SER A 112 -2.88 -5.93 -3.67
N GLN A 113 -2.45 -4.66 -3.70
CA GLN A 113 -2.44 -3.79 -4.88
C GLN A 113 -1.65 -4.38 -6.06
N ARG A 114 -0.56 -5.11 -5.79
CA ARG A 114 0.32 -5.65 -6.83
C ARG A 114 -0.37 -6.65 -7.76
N ARG A 115 -1.40 -7.35 -7.28
CA ARG A 115 -2.13 -8.37 -8.07
C ARG A 115 -3.38 -7.87 -8.77
N VAL A 116 -3.89 -6.69 -8.40
CA VAL A 116 -5.12 -6.15 -8.98
C VAL A 116 -4.97 -5.82 -10.46
N ARG A 117 -3.76 -5.46 -10.90
CA ARG A 117 -3.43 -5.20 -12.31
C ARG A 117 -3.53 -6.42 -13.25
N ARG A 118 -3.73 -7.64 -12.74
CA ARG A 118 -3.84 -8.87 -13.55
C ARG A 118 -5.27 -9.42 -13.66
N VAL A 119 -6.24 -8.80 -12.99
CA VAL A 119 -7.61 -9.33 -12.85
C VAL A 119 -8.64 -8.47 -13.61
N HIS A 120 -8.18 -7.39 -14.26
CA HIS A 120 -8.92 -6.67 -15.30
C HIS A 120 -8.35 -7.07 -16.66
#